data_AF-A0A2A4J029-F1
#
_entry.id   AF-A0A2A4J029-F1
#
_cell.length_a   1.000
_cell.length_b   1.000
_cell.length_c   1.000
_cell.angle_alpha   90.00
_cell.angle_beta   90.00
_cell.angle_gamma   90.00
#
_symmetry.space_group_name_H-M   'P 1'
#
loop_
_entity.id
_entity.type
_entity.pdbx_description
1 polymer ?
#
loop_
_entity_poly.entity_id
_entity_poly.type
_entity_poly.pdbx_seq_one_letter_code
_entity_poly.pdbx_strand_id
1 'polypeptide(L)'
;LNNANSSPNRRLHKPLRVAASAPLPLPPSANPLMWPEEPTPRIRPGLNADECQIFGDFVASELRTLRSHESRKRLKRMIQKAILQIGEEEDVNMISG
;
A
#
# COMPACT_ATOMS: atom_id res chain seq x y z
N LEU A 1 77.51 -11.57 -16.84
CA LEU A 1 78.24 -10.30 -16.76
C LEU A 1 77.27 -9.18 -16.38
N ASN A 2 77.37 -8.76 -15.12
CA ASN A 2 77.26 -7.41 -14.54
C ASN A 2 76.09 -6.45 -14.88
N ASN A 3 75.26 -6.22 -13.85
CA ASN A 3 74.98 -4.96 -13.13
C ASN A 3 74.73 -3.63 -13.90
N ALA A 4 73.60 -2.97 -13.63
CA ALA A 4 73.54 -1.65 -12.96
C ALA A 4 72.11 -1.08 -12.84
N ASN A 5 71.69 -0.81 -11.60
CA ASN A 5 70.91 0.34 -11.10
C ASN A 5 70.13 1.26 -12.08
N SER A 6 68.84 1.48 -11.80
CA SER A 6 68.34 2.81 -11.40
C SER A 6 66.84 2.80 -11.06
N SER A 7 66.52 3.23 -9.84
CA SER A 7 65.18 3.67 -9.43
C SER A 7 64.89 5.05 -10.06
N PRO A 8 63.62 5.42 -10.26
CA PRO A 8 63.06 6.38 -9.31
C PRO A 8 61.57 6.18 -8.98
N ASN A 9 61.31 6.04 -7.69
CA ASN A 9 60.36 6.83 -6.89
C ASN A 9 59.26 7.63 -7.64
N ARG A 10 57.98 7.25 -7.49
CA ARG A 10 56.86 8.21 -7.53
C ARG A 10 55.59 7.71 -6.82
N ARG A 11 55.47 8.19 -5.57
CA ARG A 11 54.25 8.72 -4.91
C ARG A 11 53.10 7.74 -4.64
N LEU A 12 53.09 7.25 -3.40
CA LEU A 12 51.91 6.75 -2.69
C LEU A 12 50.77 7.79 -2.75
N HIS A 13 49.77 7.57 -3.60
CA HIS A 13 48.54 8.32 -3.57
C HIS A 13 47.77 7.92 -2.30
N LYS A 14 47.82 8.78 -1.29
CA LYS A 14 46.93 8.69 -0.12
C LYS A 14 45.51 8.96 -0.63
N PRO A 15 44.52 8.06 -0.43
CA PRO A 15 43.14 8.43 -0.69
C PRO A 15 42.73 9.50 0.34
N LEU A 16 42.25 10.63 -0.16
CA LEU A 16 41.63 11.68 0.64
C LEU A 16 40.50 11.05 1.46
N ARG A 17 40.49 11.31 2.78
CA ARG A 17 39.35 10.98 3.64
C ARG A 17 38.16 11.80 3.16
N VAL A 18 37.25 11.16 2.43
CA VAL A 18 35.92 11.69 2.13
C VAL A 18 35.19 11.79 3.47
N ALA A 19 34.60 12.97 3.73
CA ALA A 19 33.89 13.24 4.98
C ALA A 19 32.87 12.14 5.28
N ALA A 20 32.99 11.53 6.46
CA ALA A 20 32.15 10.44 6.96
C ALA A 20 30.69 10.85 7.27
N SER A 21 30.23 11.97 6.72
CA SER A 21 28.92 12.58 6.95
C SER A 21 28.02 12.61 5.71
N ALA A 22 28.50 12.15 4.54
CA ALA A 22 27.65 12.01 3.37
C ALA A 22 26.72 10.80 3.56
N PRO A 23 25.38 10.95 3.45
CA PRO A 23 24.46 9.81 3.46
C PRO A 23 24.85 8.80 2.40
N LEU A 24 24.71 7.51 2.71
CA LEU A 24 24.92 6.43 1.74
C LEU A 24 24.10 6.71 0.47
N PRO A 25 24.67 6.52 -0.74
CA PRO A 25 23.91 6.64 -1.97
C PRO A 25 22.72 5.67 -1.90
N LEU A 26 21.52 6.19 -2.15
CA LEU A 26 20.31 5.40 -2.05
C LEU A 26 20.37 4.22 -3.03
N PRO A 27 19.85 3.03 -2.66
CA PRO A 27 19.78 1.92 -3.59
C PRO A 27 18.92 2.32 -4.80
N PRO A 28 19.14 1.73 -6.00
CA PRO A 28 18.35 2.02 -7.19
C PRO A 28 16.83 1.83 -7.01
N SER A 29 16.43 1.03 -6.02
CA SER A 29 15.04 0.81 -5.60
C SER A 29 14.40 2.02 -4.91
N ALA A 30 15.17 3.01 -4.46
CA ALA A 30 14.68 4.23 -3.84
C ALA A 30 14.29 5.32 -4.87
N ASN A 31 14.40 5.03 -6.17
CA ASN A 31 13.93 5.92 -7.22
C ASN A 31 12.39 6.02 -7.15
N PRO A 32 11.82 7.24 -7.00
CA PRO A 32 10.37 7.43 -6.89
C PRO A 32 9.56 6.85 -8.06
N LEU A 33 10.18 6.72 -9.23
CA LEU A 33 9.59 6.15 -10.44
C LEU A 33 9.43 4.62 -10.41
N MET A 34 10.11 3.94 -9.48
CA MET A 34 10.15 2.48 -9.36
C MET A 34 9.28 1.95 -8.21
N TRP A 35 8.69 2.84 -7.40
CA TRP A 35 7.67 2.42 -6.45
C TRP A 35 6.48 1.87 -7.23
N PRO A 36 6.00 0.64 -6.95
CA PRO A 36 4.72 0.20 -7.44
C PRO A 36 3.70 1.26 -7.05
N GLU A 37 3.04 1.87 -8.04
CA GLU A 37 1.97 2.83 -7.82
C GLU A 37 1.03 2.20 -6.78
N GLU A 38 0.92 2.86 -5.63
CA GLU A 38 0.17 2.38 -4.48
C GLU A 38 -1.19 1.93 -5.01
N PRO A 39 -1.64 0.67 -4.83
CA PRO A 39 -2.78 0.13 -5.56
C PRO A 39 -4.00 0.98 -5.26
N THR A 40 -4.31 1.90 -6.17
CA THR A 40 -5.48 2.75 -6.10
C THR A 40 -6.66 1.80 -6.17
N PRO A 41 -7.50 1.70 -5.11
CA PRO A 41 -8.60 0.76 -5.11
C PRO A 41 -9.56 1.15 -6.23
N ARG A 42 -9.50 0.40 -7.34
CA ARG A 42 -10.34 0.58 -8.51
C ARG A 42 -11.73 0.04 -8.19
N ILE A 43 -12.50 0.82 -7.45
CA ILE A 43 -13.96 0.68 -7.44
C ILE A 43 -14.42 1.25 -8.79
N ARG A 44 -14.31 0.45 -9.85
CA ARG A 44 -14.91 0.80 -11.13
C ARG A 44 -16.21 0.02 -11.20
N PRO A 45 -17.38 0.68 -11.18
CA PRO A 45 -18.62 0.02 -11.50
C PRO A 45 -18.43 -0.64 -12.87
N GLY A 46 -18.63 -1.96 -12.94
CA GLY A 46 -18.72 -2.64 -14.22
C GLY A 46 -19.85 -1.99 -15.03
N LEU A 47 -19.77 -2.02 -16.36
CA LEU A 47 -20.82 -1.50 -17.25
C LEU A 47 -22.23 -2.10 -16.97
N ASN A 48 -22.31 -3.17 -16.18
CA ASN A 48 -23.52 -3.86 -15.75
C ASN A 48 -23.63 -3.98 -14.21
N ALA A 49 -23.15 -2.98 -13.45
CA ALA A 49 -23.27 -3.02 -11.99
C ALA A 49 -24.75 -2.96 -11.58
N ASP A 50 -25.21 -3.95 -10.81
CA ASP A 50 -26.54 -3.99 -10.23
C ASP A 50 -26.62 -3.18 -8.93
N GLU A 51 -27.82 -3.03 -8.37
CA GLU A 51 -28.06 -2.26 -7.14
C GLU A 51 -27.26 -2.80 -5.95
N CYS A 52 -27.07 -4.12 -5.87
CA CYS A 52 -26.26 -4.77 -4.85
C CYS A 52 -24.80 -4.32 -4.94
N GLN A 53 -24.24 -4.29 -6.16
CA GLN A 53 -22.88 -3.83 -6.39
C GLN A 53 -22.73 -2.34 -6.07
N ILE A 54 -23.67 -1.49 -6.48
CA ILE A 54 -23.66 -0.05 -6.20
C ILE A 54 -23.68 0.21 -4.70
N PHE A 55 -24.57 -0.46 -3.96
CA PHE A 55 -24.65 -0.34 -2.51
C PHE A 55 -23.38 -0.86 -1.82
N GLY A 56 -22.87 -2.03 -2.25
CA GLY A 56 -21.64 -2.61 -1.73
C GLY A 56 -20.44 -1.69 -1.92
N ASP A 57 -20.32 -1.05 -3.09
CA ASP A 57 -19.27 -0.10 -3.42
C ASP A 57 -19.34 1.15 -2.54
N PHE A 58 -20.54 1.69 -2.32
CA PHE A 58 -20.77 2.81 -1.39
C PHE A 58 -20.39 2.46 0.04
N VAL A 59 -20.86 1.32 0.57
CA VAL A 59 -20.49 0.88 1.93
C VAL A 59 -18.98 0.69 2.04
N ALA A 60 -18.34 0.13 1.01
CA ALA A 60 -16.90 -0.06 0.98
C ALA A 60 -16.12 1.26 0.93
N SER A 61 -16.59 2.27 0.18
CA SER A 61 -15.98 3.60 0.18
C SER A 61 -16.08 4.26 1.55
N GLU A 62 -17.26 4.26 2.17
CA GLU A 62 -17.46 4.84 3.51
C GLU A 62 -16.62 4.15 4.59
N LEU A 63 -16.47 2.82 4.51
CA LEU A 63 -15.59 2.10 5.45
C LEU A 63 -14.12 2.46 5.27
N ARG A 64 -13.67 2.77 4.04
CA ARG A 64 -12.29 3.20 3.77
C ARG A 64 -12.04 4.64 4.21
N THR A 65 -13.04 5.51 4.18
CA THR A 65 -12.90 6.92 4.61
C THR A 65 -12.81 7.07 6.13
N LEU A 66 -13.43 6.16 6.89
CA LEU A 66 -13.35 6.16 8.36
C LEU A 66 -11.93 5.86 8.87
N ARG A 67 -11.33 6.80 9.59
CA ARG A 67 -9.97 6.65 10.17
C ARG A 67 -9.91 5.76 11.40
N SER A 68 -10.94 5.80 12.25
CA SER A 68 -11.00 4.98 13.46
C SER A 68 -11.37 3.52 13.18
N HIS A 69 -10.54 2.61 13.66
CA HIS A 69 -10.82 1.17 13.57
C HIS A 69 -12.12 0.80 14.29
N GLU A 70 -12.38 1.41 15.45
CA GLU A 70 -13.59 1.13 16.22
C GLU A 70 -14.85 1.63 15.48
N SER A 71 -14.79 2.80 14.86
CA SER A 71 -15.88 3.31 14.03
C SER A 71 -16.17 2.40 12.84
N ARG A 72 -15.13 1.90 12.16
CA ARG A 72 -15.28 0.91 11.07
C ARG A 72 -15.96 -0.38 11.57
N LYS A 73 -15.53 -0.89 12.73
CA LYS A 73 -16.09 -2.09 13.35
C LYS A 73 -17.56 -1.90 13.74
N ARG A 74 -17.89 -0.74 14.32
CA ARG A 74 -19.27 -0.38 14.69
C ARG A 74 -20.18 -0.27 13.46
N LEU A 75 -19.74 0.43 12.41
CA LEU A 75 -20.52 0.57 11.17
C LEU A 75 -20.79 -0.79 10.51
N LYS A 76 -19.76 -1.64 10.37
CA LYS A 76 -19.93 -3.01 9.84
C LYS A 76 -21.01 -3.79 10.59
N ARG A 77 -20.96 -3.77 11.93
CA ARG A 77 -21.95 -4.47 12.77
C ARG A 77 -23.36 -3.92 12.58
N MET A 78 -23.52 -2.61 12.43
CA MET A 78 -24.84 -2.01 12.24
C MET A 78 -25.46 -2.45 10.90
N ILE A 79 -24.69 -2.37 9.82
CA ILE A 79 -25.15 -2.78 8.48
C ILE A 79 -25.51 -4.27 8.47
N GLN A 80 -24.63 -5.12 9.01
CA GLN A 80 -24.89 -6.57 9.09
C GLN A 80 -26.15 -6.89 9.90
N LYS A 81 -26.34 -6.22 11.05
CA LYS A 81 -27.54 -6.42 11.88
C LYS A 81 -28.82 -6.02 11.15
N ALA A 82 -28.82 -4.89 10.46
CA ALA A 82 -29.98 -4.43 9.71
C ALA A 82 -30.37 -5.43 8.60
N ILE A 83 -29.38 -5.95 7.86
CA ILE A 83 -29.62 -6.96 6.81
C ILE A 83 -30.25 -8.23 7.39
N LEU A 84 -29.68 -8.75 8.49
CA LEU A 84 -30.20 -9.97 9.13
C LEU A 84 -31.61 -9.75 9.68
N GLN A 85 -31.85 -8.63 10.37
CA GLN A 85 -33.15 -8.32 10.93
C GLN A 85 -34.24 -8.28 9.86
N ILE A 86 -33.99 -7.59 8.74
CA ILE A 86 -34.98 -7.51 7.65
C ILE A 86 -35.24 -8.91 7.06
N GLY A 87 -34.19 -9.71 6.83
CA GLY A 87 -34.36 -11.07 6.32
C GLY A 87 -35.17 -11.97 7.26
N GLU A 88 -34.94 -11.87 8.57
CA GLU A 88 -35.72 -12.59 9.59
C GLU A 88 -37.20 -12.16 9.59
N GLU A 89 -37.49 -10.86 9.44
CA GLU A 89 -38.86 -10.34 9.34
C GLU A 89 -39.58 -10.81 8.07
N GLU A 90 -38.88 -10.87 6.94
CA GLU A 90 -39.42 -11.37 5.67
C GLU A 90 -39.75 -12.87 5.75
N ASP A 91 -38.87 -13.69 6.33
CA ASP A 91 -39.08 -15.13 6.51
C ASP A 91 -40.31 -15.43 7.40
N VAL A 92 -40.49 -14.70 8.50
CA VAL A 92 -41.64 -14.86 9.40
C VAL A 92 -42.95 -14.50 8.69
N ASN A 93 -42.95 -13.45 7.88
CA ASN A 93 -44.13 -13.05 7.11
C ASN A 93 -44.50 -14.08 6.05
N MET A 94 -43.54 -14.76 5.44
CA MET A 94 -43.80 -15.83 4.46
C MET A 94 -44.38 -17.10 5.08
N ILE A 95 -44.06 -17.40 6.34
CA ILE A 95 -44.58 -18.57 7.06
C ILE A 95 -45.99 -18.32 7.61
N SER A 96 -46.37 -17.05 7.80
CA SER A 96 -47.63 -16.65 8.42
C SER A 96 -48.76 -16.31 7.42
N GLY A 97 -48.48 -16.32 6.11
CA GLY A 97 -49.44 -16.07 5.03
C GLY A 97 -49.93 -17.35 4.38
#